data_AF-A0A960VB00-F1
#
_entry.id   AF-A0A960VB00-F1
#
_cell.length_a   1.000
_cell.length_b   1.000
_cell.length_c   1.000
_cell.angle_alpha   90.00
_cell.angle_beta   90.00
_cell.angle_gamma   90.00
#
_symmetry.space_group_name_H-M   'P 1'
#
loop_
_entity.id
_entity.type
_entity.pdbx_description
1 polymer ?
#
loop_
_entity_poly.entity_id
_entity_poly.type
_entity_poly.pdbx_seq_one_letter_code
_entity_poly.pdbx_strand_id
1 'polypeptide(L)'
;MTLNFLKSKKLHYLFILLFLFFGNCNYEEKLDSSTELLNLAGEGWIFIQEDNIKYSKPETATEGWDKISIPSNLRYIETERKPVYWIRKTFEFDPSFAKKNLALTLGRIYERDEVYFNGKLIGINGKRPDDINQAEHAYNRMRIYPIPYKLLIPGQNTVAVRITSSFSNYSGIISEPVGIASLQSAKDFLLYSSVIDMVYSALFLFIGVFFLINYFKMREMNEYLTFSLFIIIFALYEFCKNELRFFIFDNFLVFKFLELAFLFQIPYLYILFFQSAYKIKPFKNQIYYLVFNSVLPLLFIAYRKPSFWAIVLSFWAVHLIIPLSYSAYYSYKKIKEKNKEAIFFSIALLFFIYGVLMEILIERGIIVSQSSLDDSLLFFVICNTIILRFRFISLKLNIQKRFEQLSEFDKLRENLFHYMNKILMPSIENSLQVVRSSKADVDNYNSDSIVTINSNLEVIDSSVDDILELSRLEVKEDSPLKDTVNFVDFIKTIIPEGEISYTIKVDPAFQIHNTLDLVNSLMIRIIDFSGFKSFTSKDLIVTSDLKNQLHFRFMFYQSDLKSTFSIYKKLMYGEVQDILTVRWSIIKEIMRLLEGKLEMAL
;
A
#
# COMPACT_ATOMS: atom_id res chain seq x y z
N MET A 1 -22.63 -1.95 -9.07
CA MET A 1 -22.38 -0.69 -9.81
C MET A 1 -20.96 -0.12 -9.61
N THR A 2 -20.26 -0.47 -8.53
CA THR A 2 -18.84 -0.12 -8.24
C THR A 2 -17.82 -0.62 -9.28
N LEU A 3 -18.13 -1.68 -10.05
CA LEU A 3 -17.24 -2.21 -11.09
C LEU A 3 -17.16 -1.39 -12.39
N ASN A 4 -18.10 -0.48 -12.66
CA ASN A 4 -18.19 0.17 -13.98
C ASN A 4 -17.33 1.43 -14.12
N PHE A 5 -16.97 2.11 -13.03
CA PHE A 5 -16.14 3.31 -13.13
C PHE A 5 -14.63 3.00 -13.19
N LEU A 6 -14.17 1.90 -12.58
CA LEU A 6 -12.83 1.35 -12.81
C LEU A 6 -12.67 0.77 -14.24
N LYS A 7 -13.77 0.58 -15.00
CA LYS A 7 -13.76 0.30 -16.44
C LYS A 7 -13.70 1.57 -17.30
N SER A 8 -13.74 2.76 -16.70
CA SER A 8 -13.69 4.02 -17.42
C SER A 8 -12.38 4.09 -18.21
N LYS A 9 -12.49 4.14 -19.54
CA LYS A 9 -11.35 4.39 -20.43
C LYS A 9 -10.62 5.68 -20.00
N LYS A 10 -11.32 6.68 -19.43
CA LYS A 10 -10.74 7.94 -18.96
C LYS A 10 -9.74 7.77 -17.82
N LEU A 11 -9.97 6.84 -16.89
CA LEU A 11 -9.03 6.60 -15.78
C LEU A 11 -7.76 5.89 -16.29
N HIS A 12 -7.92 4.92 -17.19
CA HIS A 12 -6.79 4.28 -17.86
C HIS A 12 -5.99 5.29 -18.70
N TYR A 13 -6.66 6.17 -19.46
CA TYR A 13 -6.00 7.24 -20.19
C TYR A 13 -5.29 8.23 -19.26
N LEU A 14 -5.84 8.56 -18.08
CA LEU A 14 -5.17 9.41 -17.10
C LEU A 14 -3.88 8.75 -16.58
N PHE A 15 -3.91 7.47 -16.23
CA PHE A 15 -2.71 6.74 -15.80
C PHE A 15 -1.69 6.59 -16.93
N ILE A 16 -2.13 6.35 -18.17
CA ILE A 16 -1.25 6.32 -19.34
C ILE A 16 -0.65 7.70 -19.60
N LEU A 17 -1.43 8.78 -19.46
CA LEU A 17 -0.96 10.15 -19.67
C LEU A 17 0.00 10.58 -18.57
N LEU A 18 -0.25 10.21 -17.30
CA LEU A 18 0.72 10.39 -16.21
C LEU A 18 1.98 9.55 -16.45
N PHE A 19 1.84 8.29 -16.87
CA PHE A 19 2.97 7.42 -17.19
C PHE A 19 3.80 7.96 -18.38
N LEU A 20 3.16 8.53 -19.40
CA LEU A 20 3.84 9.18 -20.52
C LEU A 20 4.47 10.51 -20.10
N PHE A 21 3.81 11.28 -19.23
CA PHE A 21 4.33 12.55 -18.72
C PHE A 21 5.60 12.33 -17.87
N PHE A 22 5.55 11.39 -16.92
CA PHE A 22 6.71 11.06 -16.08
C PHE A 22 7.72 10.15 -16.79
N GLY A 23 7.29 9.30 -17.72
CA GLY A 23 8.17 8.44 -18.53
C GLY A 23 8.96 9.21 -19.61
N ASN A 24 8.42 10.32 -20.12
CA ASN A 24 9.16 11.27 -20.95
C ASN A 24 9.88 12.35 -20.11
N CYS A 25 9.80 12.27 -18.77
CA CYS A 25 10.56 13.14 -17.88
C CYS A 25 11.99 12.63 -17.63
N ASN A 26 12.44 11.63 -18.39
CA ASN A 26 13.85 11.57 -18.81
C ASN A 26 14.08 12.65 -19.88
N TYR A 27 13.75 13.89 -19.54
CA TYR A 27 14.39 15.01 -20.20
C TYR A 27 15.85 14.84 -19.79
N GLU A 28 16.67 14.27 -20.68
CA GLU A 28 18.04 14.76 -20.80
C GLU A 28 17.87 16.25 -21.05
N GLU A 29 17.69 17.02 -19.98
CA GLU A 29 18.25 18.35 -19.98
C GLU A 29 19.73 18.05 -20.20
N LYS A 30 20.14 18.05 -21.47
CA LYS A 30 21.45 18.56 -21.85
C LYS A 30 21.47 19.87 -21.12
N LEU A 31 22.03 19.81 -19.90
CA LEU A 31 22.11 20.92 -18.97
C LEU A 31 22.59 22.04 -19.85
N ASP A 32 21.69 22.99 -20.13
CA ASP A 32 21.94 23.90 -21.22
C ASP A 32 23.29 24.51 -20.90
N SER A 33 24.23 24.30 -21.81
CA SER A 33 25.64 24.68 -21.71
C SER A 33 25.79 26.20 -21.76
N SER A 34 24.83 26.90 -21.15
CA SER A 34 24.59 28.33 -21.12
C SER A 34 25.03 28.93 -19.78
N THR A 35 25.31 28.12 -18.75
CA THR A 35 25.91 28.59 -17.48
C THR A 35 27.42 28.36 -17.39
N GLU A 36 27.93 27.26 -17.95
CA GLU A 36 29.37 26.99 -18.02
C GLU A 36 29.98 27.62 -19.28
N LEU A 37 31.00 28.46 -19.09
CA LEU A 37 31.80 29.03 -20.17
C LEU A 37 32.74 27.99 -20.77
N LEU A 38 33.16 27.01 -19.96
CA LEU A 38 34.02 25.91 -20.38
C LEU A 38 33.68 24.64 -19.61
N ASN A 39 33.28 23.59 -20.32
CA ASN A 39 33.03 22.27 -19.73
C ASN A 39 34.37 21.52 -19.54
N LEU A 40 34.66 21.10 -18.31
CA LEU A 40 35.83 20.30 -17.94
C LEU A 40 35.46 18.85 -17.57
N ALA A 41 34.19 18.44 -17.67
CA ALA A 41 33.75 17.07 -17.51
C ALA A 41 34.26 16.16 -18.65
N GLY A 42 34.04 14.85 -18.49
CA GLY A 42 34.45 13.81 -19.42
C GLY A 42 35.93 13.45 -19.32
N GLU A 43 36.46 12.97 -20.45
CA GLU A 43 37.82 12.46 -20.56
C GLU A 43 38.91 13.57 -20.46
N GLY A 44 40.16 13.14 -20.36
CA GLY A 44 41.32 14.05 -20.33
C GLY A 44 41.78 14.49 -18.93
N TRP A 45 41.13 14.00 -17.88
CA TRP A 45 41.68 14.06 -16.54
C TRP A 45 42.76 12.99 -16.37
N ILE A 46 43.79 13.32 -15.61
CA ILE A 46 44.87 12.41 -15.24
C ILE A 46 44.92 12.27 -13.73
N PHE A 47 45.35 11.10 -13.26
CA PHE A 47 45.22 10.65 -11.88
C PHE A 47 46.51 10.01 -11.37
N ILE A 48 46.86 10.26 -10.10
CA ILE A 48 47.97 9.60 -9.41
C ILE A 48 47.66 9.37 -7.93
N GLN A 49 48.08 8.20 -7.41
CA GLN A 49 47.93 7.78 -6.02
C GLN A 49 49.18 8.03 -5.18
N GLU A 50 49.67 9.26 -5.24
CA GLU A 50 50.82 9.69 -4.46
C GLU A 50 50.56 11.10 -3.93
N ASP A 51 50.97 11.36 -2.69
CA ASP A 51 50.76 12.65 -2.07
C ASP A 51 52.02 13.50 -2.14
N ASN A 52 52.14 14.31 -3.20
CA ASN A 52 53.24 15.25 -3.37
C ASN A 52 52.73 16.62 -3.79
N ILE A 53 53.03 17.65 -3.00
CA ILE A 53 52.59 19.02 -3.28
C ILE A 53 53.10 19.54 -4.64
N LYS A 54 54.20 18.99 -5.18
CA LYS A 54 54.69 19.33 -6.52
C LYS A 54 53.64 19.07 -7.62
N TYR A 55 52.71 18.13 -7.41
CA TYR A 55 51.63 17.81 -8.33
C TYR A 55 50.64 18.96 -8.56
N SER A 56 50.63 19.97 -7.69
CA SER A 56 49.89 21.23 -7.91
C SER A 56 50.43 22.05 -9.08
N LYS A 57 51.71 21.91 -9.42
CA LYS A 57 52.40 22.78 -10.39
C LYS A 57 52.18 22.34 -11.85
N PRO A 58 51.97 23.27 -12.80
CA PRO A 58 51.82 22.94 -14.21
C PRO A 58 53.03 22.24 -14.82
N GLU A 59 54.25 22.60 -14.39
CA GLU A 59 55.50 22.09 -14.98
C GLU A 59 55.79 20.64 -14.57
N THR A 60 55.01 20.07 -13.65
CA THR A 60 55.24 18.71 -13.18
C THR A 60 54.93 17.71 -14.28
N ALA A 61 55.92 16.86 -14.57
CA ALA A 61 55.80 15.75 -15.50
C ALA A 61 54.70 14.79 -15.05
N THR A 62 53.85 14.39 -16.00
CA THR A 62 52.72 13.47 -15.76
C THR A 62 52.78 12.23 -16.64
N GLU A 63 53.98 11.89 -17.07
CA GLU A 63 54.27 10.61 -17.67
C GLU A 63 53.97 9.51 -16.64
N GLY A 64 53.17 8.52 -17.04
CA GLY A 64 52.77 7.41 -16.16
C GLY A 64 51.55 7.66 -15.27
N TRP A 65 50.90 8.83 -15.36
CA TRP A 65 49.61 9.05 -14.69
C TRP A 65 48.47 8.37 -15.45
N ASP A 66 47.53 7.80 -14.70
CA ASP A 66 46.38 7.11 -15.31
C ASP A 66 45.39 8.13 -15.88
N LYS A 67 44.83 7.83 -17.04
CA LYS A 67 43.76 8.64 -17.64
C LYS A 67 42.42 8.22 -17.04
N ILE A 68 41.63 9.20 -16.63
CA ILE A 68 40.32 9.00 -16.03
C ILE A 68 39.28 9.94 -16.66
N SER A 69 38.01 9.59 -16.48
CA SER A 69 36.87 10.47 -16.78
C SER A 69 36.27 10.97 -15.47
N ILE A 70 35.86 12.24 -15.45
CA ILE A 70 35.21 12.89 -14.31
C ILE A 70 33.89 13.50 -14.81
N PRO A 71 32.77 13.38 -14.09
CA PRO A 71 32.61 12.79 -12.76
C PRO A 71 32.77 11.27 -12.73
N SER A 72 33.37 10.75 -11.66
CA SER A 72 33.54 9.31 -11.41
C SER A 72 33.88 9.02 -9.95
N ASN A 73 33.43 7.87 -9.44
CA ASN A 73 33.90 7.34 -8.16
C ASN A 73 35.27 6.68 -8.34
N LEU A 74 36.31 7.37 -7.88
CA LEU A 74 37.70 6.98 -8.08
C LEU A 74 38.06 5.71 -7.31
N ARG A 75 37.36 5.32 -6.24
CA ARG A 75 37.63 4.06 -5.53
C ARG A 75 37.50 2.80 -6.40
N TYR A 76 36.81 2.87 -7.53
CA TYR A 76 36.73 1.76 -8.50
C TYR A 76 37.93 1.67 -9.44
N ILE A 77 38.69 2.77 -9.56
CA ILE A 77 39.86 2.91 -10.45
C ILE A 77 41.15 2.77 -9.64
N GLU A 78 41.12 3.20 -8.38
CA GLU A 78 42.21 3.10 -7.42
C GLU A 78 42.74 1.66 -7.26
N THR A 79 44.04 1.47 -7.50
CA THR A 79 44.72 0.18 -7.31
C THR A 79 45.15 -0.03 -5.87
N GLU A 80 45.63 1.02 -5.21
CA GLU A 80 45.95 1.05 -3.78
C GLU A 80 44.93 1.91 -3.03
N ARG A 81 44.36 1.42 -1.91
CA ARG A 81 43.38 2.17 -1.09
C ARG A 81 44.05 3.26 -0.25
N LYS A 82 44.78 4.15 -0.89
CA LYS A 82 45.46 5.28 -0.26
C LYS A 82 44.45 6.37 0.11
N PRO A 83 44.66 7.08 1.24
CA PRO A 83 43.73 8.10 1.70
C PRO A 83 43.82 9.40 0.90
N VAL A 84 44.90 9.62 0.16
CA VAL A 84 45.16 10.86 -0.60
C VAL A 84 45.59 10.52 -2.01
N TYR A 85 45.05 11.26 -2.97
CA TYR A 85 45.42 11.17 -4.37
C TYR A 85 45.17 12.50 -5.07
N TRP A 86 45.71 12.62 -6.28
CA TRP A 86 45.65 13.85 -7.08
C TRP A 86 44.99 13.57 -8.42
N ILE A 87 44.15 14.50 -8.85
CA ILE A 87 43.64 14.57 -10.22
C ILE A 87 44.05 15.90 -10.85
N ARG A 88 44.32 15.90 -12.15
CA ARG A 88 44.73 17.10 -12.88
C ARG A 88 44.10 17.13 -14.26
N LYS A 89 43.76 18.33 -14.74
CA LYS A 89 43.33 18.58 -16.11
C LYS A 89 43.98 19.85 -16.63
N THR A 90 44.48 19.75 -17.85
CA THR A 90 44.97 20.89 -18.63
C THR A 90 43.94 21.25 -19.68
N PHE A 91 43.67 22.53 -19.88
CA PHE A 91 42.72 23.00 -20.87
C PHE A 91 43.18 24.34 -21.46
N GLU A 92 42.71 24.63 -22.66
CA GLU A 92 42.92 25.91 -23.33
C GLU A 92 41.88 26.94 -22.88
N PHE A 93 42.32 28.15 -22.56
CA PHE A 93 41.46 29.25 -22.14
C PHE A 93 41.56 30.40 -23.14
N ASP A 94 40.43 30.75 -23.75
CA ASP A 94 40.31 31.93 -24.61
C ASP A 94 40.04 33.20 -23.77
N PRO A 95 40.91 34.24 -23.87
CA PRO A 95 40.71 35.52 -23.21
C PRO A 95 39.38 36.22 -23.54
N SER A 96 38.71 35.85 -24.64
CA SER A 96 37.39 36.37 -24.98
C SER A 96 36.34 36.10 -23.88
N PHE A 97 36.52 35.03 -23.10
CA PHE A 97 35.71 34.66 -21.93
C PHE A 97 36.10 35.38 -20.64
N ALA A 98 37.18 36.18 -20.63
CA ALA A 98 37.71 36.86 -19.44
C ALA A 98 36.85 38.06 -18.97
N LYS A 99 35.53 37.95 -19.01
CA LYS A 99 34.60 38.97 -18.51
C LYS A 99 34.21 38.65 -17.07
N LYS A 100 35.04 39.16 -16.15
CA LYS A 100 34.91 39.36 -14.68
C LYS A 100 34.25 38.23 -13.85
N ASN A 101 34.98 37.82 -12.81
CA ASN A 101 34.57 36.90 -11.73
C ASN A 101 34.19 35.49 -12.20
N LEU A 102 35.18 34.72 -12.65
CA LEU A 102 35.01 33.30 -12.97
C LEU A 102 35.13 32.43 -11.71
N ALA A 103 34.50 31.26 -11.76
CA ALA A 103 34.61 30.24 -10.74
C ALA A 103 34.81 28.86 -11.37
N LEU A 104 35.59 28.02 -10.71
CA LEU A 104 35.65 26.58 -10.98
C LEU A 104 34.48 25.92 -10.26
N THR A 105 33.59 25.31 -11.03
CA THR A 105 32.54 24.42 -10.55
C THR A 105 33.11 23.01 -10.50
N LEU A 106 33.05 22.37 -9.35
CA LEU A 106 33.22 20.93 -9.24
C LEU A 106 31.93 20.42 -8.61
N GLY A 107 31.38 19.32 -9.12
CA GLY A 107 30.18 18.74 -8.52
C GLY A 107 30.44 18.22 -7.10
N ARG A 108 29.61 17.30 -6.65
CA ARG A 108 29.72 16.77 -5.28
C ARG A 108 31.05 16.05 -5.07
N ILE A 109 31.78 16.50 -4.05
CA ILE A 109 32.96 15.82 -3.52
C ILE A 109 32.64 15.30 -2.11
N TYR A 110 33.03 14.06 -1.85
CA TYR A 110 32.61 13.31 -0.67
C TYR A 110 33.19 13.78 0.65
N GLU A 111 34.47 14.18 0.69
CA GLU A 111 35.12 14.56 1.95
C GLU A 111 35.93 15.84 1.77
N ARG A 112 37.26 15.73 1.69
CA ARG A 112 38.15 16.89 1.67
C ARG A 112 38.79 17.06 0.31
N ASP A 113 38.88 18.32 -0.11
CA ASP A 113 39.55 18.70 -1.34
C ASP A 113 40.34 20.00 -1.19
N GLU A 114 41.49 20.04 -1.86
CA GLU A 114 42.31 21.23 -2.04
C GLU A 114 42.47 21.47 -3.54
N VAL A 115 42.09 22.66 -3.99
CA VAL A 115 42.11 22.99 -5.42
C VAL A 115 43.21 24.00 -5.72
N TYR A 116 44.05 23.65 -6.67
CA TYR A 116 45.14 24.46 -7.17
C TYR A 116 44.88 24.82 -8.63
N PHE A 117 45.03 26.11 -8.95
CA PHE A 117 44.94 26.65 -10.30
C PHE A 117 46.29 27.24 -10.68
N ASN A 118 46.90 26.71 -11.74
CA ASN A 118 48.26 27.06 -12.18
C ASN A 118 49.28 27.05 -11.02
N GLY A 119 49.23 26.04 -10.16
CA GLY A 119 50.14 25.91 -9.01
C GLY A 119 49.79 26.75 -7.78
N LYS A 120 48.79 27.63 -7.83
CA LYS A 120 48.33 28.40 -6.66
C LYS A 120 47.04 27.84 -6.09
N LEU A 121 47.00 27.69 -4.78
CA LEU A 121 45.81 27.25 -4.05
C LEU A 121 44.69 28.31 -4.21
N ILE A 122 43.51 27.88 -4.67
CA ILE A 122 42.32 28.74 -4.82
C ILE A 122 41.20 28.39 -3.85
N GLY A 123 41.26 27.22 -3.19
CA GLY A 123 40.33 26.89 -2.12
C GLY A 123 40.61 25.56 -1.45
N ILE A 124 40.07 25.43 -0.25
CA ILE A 124 40.11 24.23 0.58
C ILE A 124 38.70 24.02 1.13
N ASN A 125 38.20 22.78 1.05
CA ASN A 125 36.98 22.38 1.74
C ASN A 125 37.28 21.21 2.67
N GLY A 126 36.84 21.32 3.92
CA GLY A 126 37.07 20.34 4.98
C GLY A 126 38.26 20.68 5.87
N LYS A 127 38.25 20.13 7.09
CA LYS A 127 39.23 20.40 8.14
C LYS A 127 40.65 20.02 7.68
N ARG A 128 41.62 20.94 7.81
CA ARG A 128 43.03 20.52 7.77
C ARG A 128 43.35 19.73 9.06
N PRO A 129 44.19 18.67 9.03
CA PRO A 129 44.47 17.84 10.21
C PRO A 129 44.94 18.64 11.45
N ASP A 130 45.50 19.82 11.21
CA ASP A 130 46.11 20.77 12.14
C ASP A 130 45.19 21.91 12.62
N ASP A 131 44.00 22.12 12.02
CA ASP A 131 43.15 23.28 12.34
C ASP A 131 41.80 22.86 12.95
N ILE A 132 41.66 23.06 14.27
CA ILE A 132 40.50 22.64 15.07
C ILE A 132 39.26 23.51 14.81
N ASN A 133 39.44 24.71 14.21
CA ASN A 133 38.40 25.75 14.12
C ASN A 133 37.69 25.82 12.75
N GLN A 134 38.08 25.00 11.76
CA GLN A 134 37.37 24.94 10.47
C GLN A 134 36.17 23.99 10.52
N ALA A 135 35.03 24.51 10.09
CA ALA A 135 33.74 23.86 10.25
C ALA A 135 33.51 22.70 9.26
N GLU A 136 32.72 21.73 9.73
CA GLU A 136 32.56 20.33 9.29
C GLU A 136 31.75 20.18 7.98
N HIS A 137 31.90 21.11 7.04
CA HIS A 137 30.94 21.36 5.96
C HIS A 137 31.28 20.75 4.59
N ALA A 138 32.15 19.75 4.49
CA ALA A 138 32.67 19.30 3.20
C ALA A 138 31.99 18.02 2.65
N TYR A 139 31.17 17.35 3.45
CA TYR A 139 30.61 16.04 3.07
C TYR A 139 29.53 16.11 1.99
N ASN A 140 29.78 15.47 0.83
CA ASN A 140 28.83 15.28 -0.29
C ASN A 140 28.17 16.58 -0.81
N ARG A 141 28.94 17.67 -0.92
CA ARG A 141 28.43 18.98 -1.40
C ARG A 141 29.07 19.41 -2.70
N MET A 142 28.34 20.15 -3.50
CA MET A 142 28.88 20.83 -4.69
C MET A 142 29.91 21.87 -4.29
N ARG A 143 30.95 22.07 -5.12
CA ARG A 143 32.03 23.03 -4.88
C ARG A 143 32.01 24.15 -5.90
N ILE A 144 32.16 25.37 -5.41
CA ILE A 144 32.33 26.57 -6.22
C ILE A 144 33.56 27.31 -5.70
N TYR A 145 34.59 27.40 -6.52
CA TYR A 145 35.84 28.07 -6.18
C TYR A 145 36.04 29.31 -7.05
N PRO A 146 35.94 30.53 -6.48
CA PRO A 146 36.26 31.74 -7.23
C PRO A 146 37.70 31.69 -7.74
N ILE A 147 37.90 31.93 -9.03
CA ILE A 147 39.23 31.96 -9.65
C ILE A 147 39.73 33.40 -9.62
N PRO A 148 40.84 33.70 -8.91
CA PRO A 148 41.47 35.01 -8.97
C PRO A 148 41.83 35.35 -10.42
N TYR A 149 41.39 36.52 -10.91
CA TYR A 149 41.62 36.95 -12.29
C TYR A 149 43.10 36.87 -12.71
N LYS A 150 44.03 37.17 -11.79
CA LYS A 150 45.48 37.12 -12.03
C LYS A 150 46.05 35.71 -12.28
N LEU A 151 45.27 34.67 -12.02
CA LEU A 151 45.68 33.27 -12.22
C LEU A 151 45.26 32.71 -13.57
N LEU A 152 44.28 33.32 -14.23
CA LEU A 152 43.86 32.94 -15.58
C LEU A 152 44.83 33.54 -16.58
N ILE A 153 45.53 32.67 -17.30
CA ILE A 153 46.44 33.07 -18.39
C ILE A 153 45.82 32.71 -19.74
N PRO A 154 46.01 33.52 -20.79
CA PRO A 154 45.67 33.12 -22.15
C PRO A 154 46.37 31.80 -22.53
N GLY A 155 45.64 30.88 -23.15
CA GLY A 155 46.17 29.60 -23.59
C GLY A 155 46.06 28.51 -22.51
N GLN A 156 47.10 27.69 -22.35
CA GLN A 156 47.05 26.52 -21.49
C GLN A 156 47.00 26.87 -20.00
N ASN A 157 45.97 26.37 -19.30
CA ASN A 157 45.83 26.44 -17.85
C ASN A 157 45.74 25.03 -17.27
N THR A 158 46.12 24.88 -16.00
CA THR A 158 46.12 23.61 -15.28
C THR A 158 45.32 23.73 -13.99
N VAL A 159 44.34 22.84 -13.81
CA VAL A 159 43.65 22.62 -12.54
C VAL A 159 44.16 21.31 -11.94
N ALA A 160 44.61 21.36 -10.69
CA ALA A 160 44.99 20.20 -9.91
C ALA A 160 44.14 20.14 -8.64
N VAL A 161 43.53 19.00 -8.36
CA VAL A 161 42.70 18.77 -7.18
C VAL A 161 43.31 17.64 -6.38
N ARG A 162 43.68 17.94 -5.14
CA ARG A 162 44.10 16.94 -4.15
C ARG A 162 42.87 16.54 -3.37
N ILE A 163 42.51 15.27 -3.42
CA ILE A 163 41.35 14.74 -2.69
C ILE A 163 41.87 13.86 -1.57
N THR A 164 41.36 14.09 -0.36
CA THR A 164 41.59 13.23 0.79
C THR A 164 40.28 12.55 1.14
N SER A 165 40.29 11.22 1.15
CA SER A 165 39.14 10.39 1.51
C SER A 165 39.54 9.30 2.49
N SER A 166 38.79 9.22 3.58
CA SER A 166 38.82 8.16 4.58
C SER A 166 37.79 7.06 4.31
N PHE A 167 36.98 7.21 3.24
CA PHE A 167 35.92 6.28 2.87
C PHE A 167 36.48 5.11 2.06
N SER A 168 36.11 3.88 2.40
CA SER A 168 36.59 2.68 1.70
C SER A 168 36.03 2.51 0.29
N ASN A 169 34.81 3.02 0.03
CA ASN A 169 34.04 2.71 -1.17
C ASN A 169 33.70 3.93 -2.03
N TYR A 170 33.96 5.15 -1.54
CA TYR A 170 33.55 6.39 -2.18
C TYR A 170 34.67 7.41 -2.19
N SER A 171 35.00 7.95 -3.36
CA SER A 171 35.95 9.04 -3.47
C SER A 171 35.88 9.71 -4.84
N GLY A 172 36.27 10.97 -4.93
CA GLY A 172 36.35 11.71 -6.19
C GLY A 172 35.28 12.77 -6.34
N ILE A 173 35.11 13.23 -7.57
CA ILE A 173 34.06 14.16 -7.98
C ILE A 173 32.99 13.30 -8.64
N ILE A 174 31.81 13.18 -8.03
CA ILE A 174 30.82 12.15 -8.40
C ILE A 174 29.56 12.69 -9.10
N SER A 175 29.47 14.01 -9.29
CA SER A 175 28.37 14.63 -10.04
C SER A 175 28.83 15.80 -10.86
N GLU A 176 27.98 16.22 -11.78
CA GLU A 176 28.09 17.44 -12.56
C GLU A 176 27.49 18.63 -11.77
N PRO A 177 27.83 19.88 -12.13
CA PRO A 177 28.69 20.30 -13.23
C PRO A 177 30.19 20.32 -12.86
N VAL A 178 31.08 20.18 -13.85
CA VAL A 178 32.54 20.23 -13.68
C VAL A 178 33.12 21.13 -14.77
N GLY A 179 33.48 22.35 -14.44
CA GLY A 179 33.81 23.34 -15.44
C GLY A 179 34.21 24.70 -14.91
N ILE A 180 34.27 25.67 -15.82
CA ILE A 180 34.43 27.09 -15.50
C ILE A 180 33.15 27.80 -15.87
N ALA A 181 32.56 28.49 -14.91
CA ALA A 181 31.38 29.32 -15.08
C ALA A 181 31.65 30.74 -14.56
N SER A 182 30.74 31.67 -14.85
CA SER A 182 30.72 32.91 -14.08
C SER A 182 30.35 32.59 -12.63
N LEU A 183 30.96 33.29 -11.66
CA LEU A 183 30.67 33.08 -10.24
C LEU A 183 29.18 33.28 -9.92
N GLN A 184 28.54 34.20 -10.62
CA GLN A 184 27.11 34.45 -10.47
C GLN A 184 26.29 33.26 -10.99
N SER A 185 26.54 32.80 -12.21
CA SER A 185 25.86 31.65 -12.81
C SER A 185 26.03 30.38 -11.98
N ALA A 186 27.23 30.13 -11.44
CA ALA A 186 27.49 28.98 -10.58
C ALA A 186 26.66 29.02 -9.27
N LYS A 187 26.57 30.20 -8.65
CA LYS A 187 25.75 30.39 -7.43
C LYS A 187 24.26 30.27 -7.74
N ASP A 188 23.82 30.87 -8.85
CA ASP A 188 22.42 30.83 -9.29
C ASP A 188 22.00 29.39 -9.58
N PHE A 189 22.86 28.58 -10.19
CA PHE A 189 22.62 27.15 -10.42
C PHE A 189 22.45 26.37 -9.10
N LEU A 190 23.31 26.60 -8.11
CA LEU A 190 23.21 25.94 -6.81
C LEU A 190 21.95 26.37 -6.05
N LEU A 191 21.61 27.66 -6.11
CA LEU A 191 20.37 28.17 -5.52
C LEU A 191 19.14 27.59 -6.22
N TYR A 192 19.14 27.56 -7.55
CA TYR A 192 18.02 27.05 -8.35
C TYR A 192 17.75 25.57 -8.07
N SER A 193 18.79 24.72 -8.10
CA SER A 193 18.67 23.30 -7.77
C SER A 193 18.15 23.10 -6.34
N SER A 194 18.70 23.84 -5.38
CA SER A 194 18.23 23.77 -3.99
C SER A 194 16.80 24.27 -3.81
N VAL A 195 16.34 25.26 -4.59
CA VAL A 195 14.95 25.74 -4.55
C VAL A 195 14.00 24.68 -5.12
N ILE A 196 14.37 23.98 -6.20
CA ILE A 196 13.57 22.89 -6.76
C ILE A 196 13.33 21.80 -5.71
N ASP A 197 14.40 21.31 -5.08
CA ASP A 197 14.33 20.29 -4.02
C ASP A 197 13.42 20.76 -2.87
N MET A 198 13.46 22.05 -2.53
CA MET A 198 12.61 22.62 -1.49
C MET A 198 11.14 22.75 -1.91
N VAL A 199 10.87 22.99 -3.20
CA VAL A 199 9.51 22.97 -3.75
C VAL A 199 8.92 21.56 -3.66
N TYR A 200 9.69 20.52 -4.00
CA TYR A 200 9.27 19.12 -3.80
C TYR A 200 8.99 18.83 -2.33
N SER A 201 9.92 19.18 -1.43
CA SER A 201 9.73 19.03 0.01
C SER A 201 8.46 19.73 0.52
N ALA A 202 8.22 20.98 0.12
CA ALA A 202 7.03 21.73 0.51
C ALA A 202 5.74 21.10 -0.04
N LEU A 203 5.76 20.62 -1.29
CA LEU A 203 4.63 19.94 -1.92
C LEU A 203 4.31 18.62 -1.21
N PHE A 204 5.31 17.81 -0.89
CA PHE A 204 5.13 16.59 -0.10
C PHE A 204 4.60 16.90 1.29
N LEU A 205 5.15 17.90 1.98
CA LEU A 205 4.67 18.31 3.30
C LEU A 205 3.19 18.73 3.23
N PHE A 206 2.81 19.52 2.22
CA PHE A 206 1.42 19.93 2.01
C PHE A 206 0.50 18.72 1.80
N ILE A 207 0.87 17.77 0.94
CA ILE A 207 0.09 16.54 0.72
C ILE A 207 0.00 15.71 2.00
N GLY A 208 1.11 15.56 2.72
CA GLY A 208 1.17 14.85 3.99
C GLY A 208 0.23 15.46 5.04
N VAL A 209 0.32 16.77 5.28
CA VAL A 209 -0.57 17.51 6.19
C VAL A 209 -2.03 17.43 5.74
N PHE A 210 -2.29 17.53 4.44
CA PHE A 210 -3.64 17.35 3.89
C PHE A 210 -4.22 15.98 4.27
N PHE A 211 -3.49 14.88 4.06
CA PHE A 211 -3.96 13.55 4.45
C PHE A 211 -4.09 13.38 5.97
N LEU A 212 -3.21 14.01 6.76
CA LEU A 212 -3.30 14.01 8.22
C LEU A 212 -4.59 14.70 8.71
N ILE A 213 -4.95 15.86 8.14
CA ILE A 213 -6.20 16.56 8.44
C ILE A 213 -7.42 15.69 8.04
N ASN A 214 -7.35 15.03 6.89
CA ASN A 214 -8.42 14.12 6.44
C ASN A 214 -8.57 12.91 7.38
N TYR A 215 -7.48 12.40 7.96
CA TYR A 215 -7.53 11.32 8.95
C TYR A 215 -8.31 11.72 10.21
N PHE A 216 -8.14 12.94 10.72
CA PHE A 216 -8.91 13.40 11.89
C PHE A 216 -10.42 13.43 11.63
N LYS A 217 -10.85 13.70 10.39
CA LYS A 217 -12.25 13.63 9.98
C LYS A 217 -12.73 12.19 9.76
N MET A 218 -11.82 11.26 9.50
CA MET A 218 -12.13 9.88 9.06
C MET A 218 -11.20 8.88 9.75
N ARG A 219 -11.35 8.74 11.08
CA ARG A 219 -10.47 7.89 11.90
C ARG A 219 -10.50 6.40 11.55
N GLU A 220 -11.53 5.94 10.85
CA GLU A 220 -11.65 4.56 10.36
C GLU A 220 -10.68 4.25 9.21
N MET A 221 -10.24 5.27 8.47
CA MET A 221 -9.34 5.14 7.32
C MET A 221 -7.88 5.27 7.76
N ASN A 222 -7.36 4.24 8.43
CA ASN A 222 -5.97 4.20 8.91
C ASN A 222 -4.92 4.37 7.80
N GLU A 223 -5.30 4.13 6.54
CA GLU A 223 -4.45 4.39 5.37
C GLU A 223 -4.05 5.86 5.27
N TYR A 224 -4.91 6.80 5.69
CA TYR A 224 -4.64 8.23 5.60
C TYR A 224 -3.57 8.65 6.61
N LEU A 225 -3.63 8.12 7.83
CA LEU A 225 -2.61 8.37 8.85
C LEU A 225 -1.25 7.83 8.40
N THR A 226 -1.19 6.55 8.04
CA THR A 226 0.07 5.90 7.67
C THR A 226 0.69 6.52 6.40
N PHE A 227 -0.13 6.85 5.40
CA PHE A 227 0.33 7.59 4.21
C PHE A 227 0.85 8.99 4.58
N SER A 228 0.12 9.73 5.41
CA SER A 228 0.55 11.07 5.82
C SER A 228 1.89 11.05 6.58
N LEU A 229 2.08 10.11 7.51
CA LEU A 229 3.32 9.98 8.27
C LEU A 229 4.51 9.65 7.37
N PHE A 230 4.33 8.72 6.42
CA PHE A 230 5.35 8.38 5.42
C PHE A 230 5.77 9.62 4.62
N ILE A 231 4.80 10.37 4.08
CA ILE A 231 5.08 11.55 3.23
C ILE A 231 5.65 12.72 4.03
N ILE A 232 5.17 12.98 5.25
CA ILE A 232 5.72 14.06 6.11
C ILE A 232 7.17 13.76 6.46
N ILE A 233 7.50 12.52 6.85
CA ILE A 233 8.87 12.15 7.20
C ILE A 233 9.79 12.21 5.97
N PHE A 234 9.31 11.81 4.78
CA PHE A 234 10.06 12.00 3.55
C PHE A 234 10.31 13.49 3.25
N ALA A 235 9.29 14.34 3.37
CA ALA A 235 9.42 15.78 3.16
C ALA A 235 10.44 16.43 4.11
N LEU A 236 10.43 16.02 5.39
CA LEU A 236 11.39 16.49 6.40
C LEU A 236 12.82 15.99 6.13
N TYR A 237 12.96 14.77 5.63
CA TYR A 237 14.24 14.23 5.17
C TYR A 237 14.83 15.10 4.04
N GLU A 238 14.05 15.37 2.98
CA GLU A 238 14.52 16.20 1.85
C GLU A 238 14.91 17.61 2.30
N PHE A 239 14.12 18.21 3.19
CA PHE A 239 14.46 19.51 3.77
C PHE A 239 15.80 19.49 4.54
N CYS A 240 16.07 18.44 5.31
CA CYS A 240 17.33 18.29 6.05
C CYS A 240 18.53 17.97 5.14
N LYS A 241 18.31 17.38 3.95
CA LYS A 241 19.33 17.12 2.93
C LYS A 241 19.70 18.40 2.15
N ASN A 242 18.77 19.34 2.00
CA ASN A 242 18.88 20.54 1.16
C ASN A 242 19.90 21.58 1.66
N GLU A 243 20.69 22.18 0.76
CA GLU A 243 21.72 23.19 1.08
C GLU A 243 21.16 24.48 1.71
N LEU A 244 19.91 24.86 1.39
CA LEU A 244 19.30 26.08 1.92
C LEU A 244 19.05 26.03 3.43
N ARG A 245 19.13 24.85 4.05
CA ARG A 245 19.00 24.67 5.51
C ARG A 245 19.97 25.53 6.31
N PHE A 246 21.18 25.76 5.78
CA PHE A 246 22.23 26.53 6.46
C PHE A 246 21.90 28.02 6.58
N PHE A 247 20.97 28.54 5.76
CA PHE A 247 20.48 29.92 5.93
C PHE A 247 19.57 30.07 7.16
N ILE A 248 18.96 28.98 7.64
CA ILE A 248 18.06 29.00 8.79
C ILE A 248 18.85 28.80 10.08
N PHE A 249 19.73 27.79 10.11
CA PHE A 249 20.54 27.47 11.27
C PHE A 249 21.86 26.82 10.84
N ASP A 250 22.98 27.41 11.23
CA ASP A 250 24.31 26.95 10.81
C ASP A 250 24.86 25.87 11.74
N ASN A 251 24.26 24.67 11.70
CA ASN A 251 24.76 23.51 12.46
C ASN A 251 24.65 22.22 11.65
N PHE A 252 25.77 21.83 11.05
CA PHE A 252 25.87 20.63 10.23
C PHE A 252 25.47 19.35 10.97
N LEU A 253 25.96 19.14 12.20
CA LEU A 253 25.75 17.89 12.93
C LEU A 253 24.28 17.65 13.29
N VAL A 254 23.56 18.71 13.68
CA VAL A 254 22.14 18.61 14.02
C VAL A 254 21.32 18.23 12.79
N PHE A 255 21.53 18.93 11.67
CA PHE A 255 20.82 18.60 10.43
C PHE A 255 21.19 17.24 9.89
N LYS A 256 22.46 16.83 9.99
CA LYS A 256 22.87 15.50 9.54
C LYS A 256 22.26 14.40 10.40
N PHE A 257 22.15 14.61 11.71
CA PHE A 257 21.43 13.69 12.59
C PHE A 257 19.95 13.59 12.23
N LEU A 258 19.27 14.72 12.02
CA LEU A 258 17.86 14.75 11.62
C LEU A 258 17.64 14.09 10.25
N GLU A 259 18.48 14.40 9.27
CA GLU A 259 18.48 13.78 7.94
C GLU A 259 18.52 12.25 8.08
N LEU A 260 19.45 11.71 8.86
CA LEU A 260 19.55 10.26 9.07
C LEU A 260 18.36 9.72 9.86
N ALA A 261 17.93 10.38 10.94
CA ALA A 261 16.79 9.95 11.74
C ALA A 261 15.53 9.79 10.90
N PHE A 262 15.26 10.74 10.01
CA PHE A 262 14.16 10.65 9.06
C PHE A 262 14.40 9.55 8.02
N LEU A 263 15.60 9.48 7.42
CA LEU A 263 15.95 8.48 6.42
C LEU A 263 15.75 7.04 6.92
N PHE A 264 16.19 6.73 8.13
CA PHE A 264 16.03 5.41 8.74
C PHE A 264 14.57 5.07 9.06
N GLN A 265 13.71 6.07 9.28
CA GLN A 265 12.31 5.85 9.61
C GLN A 265 11.42 5.63 8.37
N ILE A 266 11.82 6.13 7.19
CA ILE A 266 11.08 6.01 5.92
C ILE A 266 10.70 4.55 5.59
N PRO A 267 11.60 3.54 5.63
CA PRO A 267 11.26 2.16 5.29
C PRO A 267 10.16 1.55 6.16
N TYR A 268 10.19 1.84 7.47
CA TYR A 268 9.18 1.37 8.40
C TYR A 268 7.81 1.98 8.12
N LEU A 269 7.76 3.30 7.93
CA LEU A 269 6.52 4.02 7.62
C LEU A 269 5.95 3.61 6.26
N TYR A 270 6.83 3.36 5.28
CA TYR A 270 6.45 2.81 3.99
C TYR A 270 5.77 1.43 4.14
N ILE A 271 6.34 0.50 4.92
CA ILE A 271 5.70 -0.80 5.16
C ILE A 271 4.36 -0.64 5.86
N LEU A 272 4.26 0.24 6.86
CA LEU A 272 2.99 0.52 7.56
C LEU A 272 1.93 1.04 6.59
N PHE A 273 2.29 2.00 5.74
CA PHE A 273 1.41 2.50 4.70
C PHE A 273 0.97 1.36 3.77
N PHE A 274 1.91 0.57 3.27
CA PHE A 274 1.63 -0.53 2.35
C PHE A 274 0.70 -1.58 2.96
N GLN A 275 0.94 -1.97 4.23
CA GLN A 275 0.09 -2.90 4.97
C GLN A 275 -1.32 -2.35 5.16
N SER A 276 -1.44 -1.06 5.53
CA SER A 276 -2.72 -0.39 5.66
C SER A 276 -3.46 -0.33 4.32
N ALA A 277 -2.76 0.05 3.24
CA ALA A 277 -3.32 0.19 1.89
C ALA A 277 -3.90 -1.12 1.35
N TYR A 278 -3.26 -2.26 1.64
CA TYR A 278 -3.73 -3.58 1.23
C TYR A 278 -4.51 -4.36 2.31
N LYS A 279 -4.75 -3.74 3.48
CA LYS A 279 -5.38 -4.37 4.65
C LYS A 279 -4.70 -5.69 5.06
N ILE A 280 -3.38 -5.72 5.00
CA ILE A 280 -2.55 -6.86 5.39
C ILE A 280 -2.28 -6.74 6.89
N LYS A 281 -2.37 -7.86 7.63
CA LYS A 281 -2.03 -7.89 9.05
C LYS A 281 -0.53 -7.58 9.24
N PRO A 282 -0.17 -6.74 10.23
CA PRO A 282 1.24 -6.49 10.54
C PRO A 282 1.93 -7.77 10.97
N PHE A 283 3.25 -7.84 10.78
CA PHE A 283 4.02 -9.01 11.22
C PHE A 283 4.21 -8.98 12.73
N LYS A 284 4.23 -10.17 13.38
CA LYS A 284 4.30 -10.29 14.85
C LYS A 284 5.47 -9.52 15.48
N ASN A 285 6.57 -9.39 14.76
CA ASN A 285 7.83 -8.81 15.23
C ASN A 285 8.11 -7.39 14.66
N GLN A 286 7.08 -6.69 14.19
CA GLN A 286 7.21 -5.37 13.56
C GLN A 286 7.73 -4.27 14.46
N ILE A 287 7.52 -4.40 15.77
CA ILE A 287 8.08 -3.46 16.72
C ILE A 287 9.62 -3.54 16.80
N TYR A 288 10.21 -4.73 16.67
CA TYR A 288 11.67 -4.86 16.61
C TYR A 288 12.25 -4.18 15.38
N TYR A 289 11.50 -4.19 14.28
CA TYR A 289 11.90 -3.49 13.06
C TYR A 289 11.88 -1.95 13.25
N LEU A 290 10.87 -1.41 13.94
CA LEU A 290 10.85 0.00 14.33
C LEU A 290 12.03 0.35 15.25
N VAL A 291 12.26 -0.46 16.29
CA VAL A 291 13.34 -0.24 17.26
C VAL A 291 14.70 -0.27 16.55
N PHE A 292 14.92 -1.24 15.66
CA PHE A 292 16.14 -1.32 14.86
C PHE A 292 16.39 -0.03 14.06
N ASN A 293 15.39 0.46 13.33
CA ASN A 293 15.52 1.71 12.58
C ASN A 293 15.71 2.94 13.49
N SER A 294 15.13 2.94 14.69
CA SER A 294 15.25 4.06 15.64
C SER A 294 16.61 4.09 16.36
N VAL A 295 17.26 2.94 16.54
CA VAL A 295 18.57 2.83 17.20
C VAL A 295 19.72 3.23 16.27
N LEU A 296 19.61 2.98 14.96
CA LEU A 296 20.68 3.29 13.99
C LEU A 296 21.10 4.78 13.98
N PRO A 297 20.17 5.76 13.96
CA PRO A 297 20.53 7.17 14.12
C PRO A 297 21.22 7.50 15.44
N LEU A 298 20.94 6.78 16.54
CA LEU A 298 21.59 7.04 17.83
C LEU A 298 23.08 6.65 17.81
N LEU A 299 23.45 5.65 17.03
CA LEU A 299 24.86 5.28 16.82
C LEU A 299 25.66 6.41 16.15
N PHE A 300 25.00 7.28 15.39
CA PHE A 300 25.62 8.46 14.79
C PHE A 300 26.13 9.46 15.85
N ILE A 301 25.35 9.67 16.91
CA ILE A 301 25.74 10.55 18.02
C ILE A 301 26.98 10.00 18.72
N ALA A 302 27.05 8.67 18.88
CA ALA A 302 28.17 7.99 19.52
C ALA A 302 29.44 7.98 18.66
N TYR A 303 29.33 7.82 17.34
CA TYR A 303 30.46 7.71 16.42
C TYR A 303 30.41 8.79 15.33
N ARG A 304 31.03 9.95 15.59
CA ARG A 304 31.08 11.09 14.67
C ARG A 304 32.19 11.00 13.61
N LYS A 305 32.33 9.84 12.97
CA LYS A 305 33.29 9.66 11.88
C LYS A 305 32.54 9.52 10.55
N PRO A 306 32.79 10.37 9.53
CA PRO A 306 32.11 10.28 8.24
C PRO A 306 32.21 8.90 7.59
N SER A 307 33.37 8.25 7.66
CA SER A 307 33.57 6.88 7.16
C SER A 307 32.65 5.84 7.80
N PHE A 308 32.34 5.97 9.09
CA PHE A 308 31.36 5.12 9.77
C PHE A 308 29.94 5.36 9.23
N TRP A 309 29.58 6.61 8.98
CA TRP A 309 28.26 6.97 8.46
C TRP A 309 28.00 6.37 7.07
N ALA A 310 28.98 6.37 6.18
CA ALA A 310 28.83 5.72 4.87
C ALA A 310 28.68 4.20 4.96
N ILE A 311 29.35 3.54 5.92
CA ILE A 311 29.16 2.11 6.15
C ILE A 311 27.71 1.84 6.58
N VAL A 312 27.21 2.62 7.53
CA VAL A 312 25.83 2.52 8.03
C VAL A 312 24.80 2.78 6.91
N LEU A 313 25.03 3.79 6.07
CA LEU A 313 24.22 4.06 4.87
C LEU A 313 24.30 2.93 3.83
N SER A 314 25.45 2.28 3.70
CA SER A 314 25.62 1.11 2.81
C SER A 314 24.77 -0.07 3.28
N PHE A 315 24.77 -0.34 4.60
CA PHE A 315 23.88 -1.34 5.20
C PHE A 315 22.42 -0.98 5.03
N TRP A 316 22.06 0.30 5.20
CA TRP A 316 20.71 0.79 4.98
C TRP A 316 20.23 0.59 3.54
N ALA A 317 21.08 0.87 2.55
CA ALA A 317 20.75 0.67 1.14
C ALA A 317 20.48 -0.81 0.80
N VAL A 318 21.24 -1.75 1.37
CA VAL A 318 20.96 -3.19 1.22
C VAL A 318 19.66 -3.55 1.94
N HIS A 319 19.44 -2.96 3.11
CA HIS A 319 18.26 -3.18 3.92
C HIS A 319 16.96 -2.76 3.20
N LEU A 320 16.98 -1.71 2.37
CA LEU A 320 15.85 -1.27 1.54
C LEU A 320 15.31 -2.35 0.58
N ILE A 321 16.12 -3.33 0.20
CA ILE A 321 15.67 -4.42 -0.69
C ILE A 321 14.54 -5.20 -0.02
N ILE A 322 14.53 -5.32 1.31
CA ILE A 322 13.53 -6.08 2.07
C ILE A 322 12.12 -5.47 1.95
N PRO A 323 11.87 -4.19 2.33
CA PRO A 323 10.55 -3.57 2.19
C PRO A 323 10.07 -3.51 0.74
N LEU A 324 10.96 -3.21 -0.21
CA LEU A 324 10.60 -3.13 -1.63
C LEU A 324 10.19 -4.51 -2.16
N SER A 325 10.96 -5.55 -1.85
CA SER A 325 10.66 -6.93 -2.26
C SER A 325 9.37 -7.45 -1.61
N TYR A 326 9.14 -7.12 -0.33
CA TYR A 326 7.89 -7.41 0.38
C TYR A 326 6.69 -6.76 -0.33
N SER A 327 6.81 -5.48 -0.67
CA SER A 327 5.74 -4.75 -1.36
C SER A 327 5.47 -5.28 -2.76
N ALA A 328 6.50 -5.65 -3.52
CA ALA A 328 6.36 -6.25 -4.84
C ALA A 328 5.66 -7.62 -4.78
N TYR A 329 6.06 -8.48 -3.83
CA TYR A 329 5.45 -9.80 -3.63
C TYR A 329 3.95 -9.74 -3.32
N TYR A 330 3.55 -8.89 -2.37
CA TYR A 330 2.14 -8.75 -2.02
C TYR A 330 1.31 -8.07 -3.10
N SER A 331 1.90 -7.12 -3.83
CA SER A 331 1.25 -6.51 -4.99
C SER A 331 0.95 -7.56 -6.07
N TYR A 332 1.92 -8.43 -6.37
CA TYR A 332 1.72 -9.58 -7.27
C TYR A 332 0.63 -10.54 -6.78
N LYS A 333 0.65 -10.90 -5.49
CA LYS A 333 -0.38 -11.77 -4.90
C LYS A 333 -1.79 -11.15 -5.04
N LYS A 334 -1.93 -9.85 -4.80
CA LYS A 334 -3.20 -9.13 -4.89
C LYS A 334 -3.70 -8.97 -6.33
N ILE A 335 -2.79 -8.87 -7.30
CA ILE A 335 -3.13 -8.95 -8.73
C ILE A 335 -3.69 -10.34 -9.06
N LYS A 336 -3.07 -11.42 -8.54
CA LYS A 336 -3.55 -12.79 -8.74
C LYS A 336 -4.94 -13.03 -8.13
N GLU A 337 -5.25 -12.34 -7.03
CA GLU A 337 -6.59 -12.30 -6.42
C GLU A 337 -7.62 -11.46 -7.23
N LYS A 338 -7.27 -11.02 -8.45
CA LYS A 338 -8.10 -10.21 -9.37
C LYS A 338 -8.55 -8.85 -8.78
N ASN A 339 -7.80 -8.30 -7.82
CA ASN A 339 -8.05 -6.96 -7.32
C ASN A 339 -7.56 -5.90 -8.33
N LYS A 340 -8.50 -5.16 -8.93
CA LYS A 340 -8.18 -4.12 -9.92
C LYS A 340 -7.38 -2.95 -9.34
N GLU A 341 -7.58 -2.59 -8.07
CA GLU A 341 -6.81 -1.52 -7.42
C GLU A 341 -5.33 -1.89 -7.32
N ALA A 342 -5.02 -3.19 -7.20
CA ALA A 342 -3.65 -3.68 -7.08
C ALA A 342 -2.83 -3.43 -8.35
N ILE A 343 -3.45 -3.39 -9.53
CA ILE A 343 -2.74 -3.10 -10.79
C ILE A 343 -2.22 -1.66 -10.79
N PHE A 344 -3.08 -0.69 -10.48
CA PHE A 344 -2.69 0.73 -10.43
C PHE A 344 -1.64 1.00 -9.35
N PHE A 345 -1.81 0.38 -8.17
CA PHE A 345 -0.80 0.47 -7.11
C PHE A 345 0.53 -0.14 -7.54
N SER A 346 0.52 -1.27 -8.27
CA SER A 346 1.75 -1.91 -8.75
C SER A 346 2.49 -1.06 -9.78
N ILE A 347 1.78 -0.36 -10.67
CA ILE A 347 2.41 0.57 -11.63
C ILE A 347 3.11 1.71 -10.89
N ALA A 348 2.43 2.31 -9.91
CA ALA A 348 3.03 3.34 -9.05
C ALA A 348 4.26 2.79 -8.30
N LEU A 349 4.16 1.58 -7.76
CA LEU A 349 5.24 0.92 -7.04
C LEU A 349 6.46 0.65 -7.93
N LEU A 350 6.26 0.20 -9.18
CA LEU A 350 7.36 -0.06 -10.10
C LEU A 350 8.16 1.21 -10.41
N PHE A 351 7.48 2.33 -10.63
CA PHE A 351 8.13 3.61 -10.89
C PHE A 351 8.88 4.12 -9.65
N PHE A 352 8.29 3.96 -8.45
CA PHE A 352 8.96 4.29 -7.19
C PHE A 352 10.21 3.42 -6.94
N ILE A 353 10.12 2.10 -7.17
CA ILE A 353 11.27 1.19 -7.06
C ILE A 353 12.37 1.60 -8.04
N TYR A 354 12.01 1.97 -9.27
CA TYR A 354 12.98 2.46 -10.26
C TYR A 354 13.73 3.69 -9.77
N GLY A 355 13.02 4.72 -9.26
CA GLY A 355 13.66 5.93 -8.73
C GLY A 355 14.56 5.65 -7.53
N VAL A 356 14.14 4.78 -6.60
CA VAL A 356 14.97 4.37 -5.45
C VAL A 356 16.23 3.63 -5.89
N LEU A 357 16.12 2.72 -6.87
CA LEU A 357 17.28 2.00 -7.41
C LEU A 357 18.25 2.96 -8.12
N MET A 358 17.73 3.89 -8.92
CA MET A 358 18.56 4.90 -9.58
C MET A 358 19.28 5.80 -8.58
N GLU A 359 18.59 6.28 -7.53
CA GLU A 359 19.24 7.08 -6.47
C GLU A 359 20.37 6.30 -5.78
N ILE A 360 20.17 5.01 -5.49
CA ILE A 360 21.23 4.18 -4.89
C ILE A 360 22.44 4.05 -5.83
N LEU A 361 22.23 3.97 -7.15
CA LEU A 361 23.32 3.88 -8.12
C LEU A 361 24.05 5.23 -8.29
N ILE A 362 23.30 6.34 -8.28
CA ILE A 362 23.83 7.72 -8.38
C ILE A 362 24.63 8.10 -7.15
N GLU A 363 24.07 7.91 -5.95
CA GLU A 363 24.79 8.19 -4.71
C GLU A 363 26.06 7.32 -4.63
N ARG A 364 26.05 6.09 -5.14
CA ARG A 364 27.27 5.26 -5.19
C ARG A 364 28.31 5.70 -6.23
N GLY A 365 27.97 6.66 -7.09
CA GLY A 365 28.80 7.11 -8.22
C GLY A 365 29.03 6.03 -9.26
N ILE A 366 28.09 5.07 -9.40
CA ILE A 366 28.12 4.04 -10.46
C ILE A 366 27.53 4.63 -11.76
N ILE A 367 26.48 5.45 -11.62
CA ILE A 367 25.85 6.17 -12.73
C ILE A 367 25.97 7.66 -12.43
N VAL A 368 26.40 8.44 -13.41
CA VAL A 368 26.34 9.91 -13.38
C VAL A 368 25.06 10.32 -14.08
N SER A 369 24.05 10.67 -13.29
CA SER A 369 22.74 11.14 -13.76
C SER A 369 22.14 12.08 -12.73
N GLN A 370 21.18 12.90 -13.15
CA GLN A 370 20.31 13.60 -12.21
C GLN A 370 19.45 12.61 -11.43
N SER A 371 19.12 12.95 -10.19
CA SER A 371 18.23 12.14 -9.35
C SER A 371 16.82 12.17 -9.93
N SER A 372 16.20 10.99 -10.03
CA SER A 372 14.78 10.83 -10.39
C SER A 372 13.92 10.43 -9.18
N LEU A 373 14.47 10.52 -7.96
CA LEU A 373 13.77 10.07 -6.76
C LEU A 373 12.52 10.90 -6.50
N ASP A 374 12.63 12.23 -6.52
CA ASP A 374 11.53 13.14 -6.26
C ASP A 374 10.40 13.00 -7.28
N ASP A 375 10.75 12.89 -8.56
CA ASP A 375 9.78 12.65 -9.63
C ASP A 375 9.07 11.30 -9.46
N SER A 376 9.83 10.26 -9.11
CA SER A 376 9.29 8.91 -8.89
C SER A 376 8.34 8.86 -7.70
N LEU A 377 8.69 9.57 -6.61
CA LEU A 377 7.85 9.67 -5.44
C LEU A 377 6.62 10.53 -5.72
N LEU A 378 6.76 11.63 -6.45
CA LEU A 378 5.63 12.47 -6.84
C LEU A 378 4.60 11.68 -7.64
N PHE A 379 5.05 10.91 -8.64
CA PHE A 379 4.17 10.00 -9.37
C PHE A 379 3.50 8.98 -8.46
N PHE A 380 4.26 8.36 -7.55
CA PHE A 380 3.73 7.43 -6.56
C PHE A 380 2.68 8.07 -5.66
N VAL A 381 2.92 9.29 -5.18
CA VAL A 381 2.01 10.06 -4.31
C VAL A 381 0.74 10.44 -5.03
N ILE A 382 0.83 10.93 -6.27
CA ILE A 382 -0.34 11.29 -7.09
C ILE A 382 -1.21 10.05 -7.33
N CYS A 383 -0.60 8.94 -7.74
CA CYS A 383 -1.31 7.69 -7.98
C CYS A 383 -2.02 7.19 -6.72
N ASN A 384 -1.32 7.17 -5.58
CA ASN A 384 -1.90 6.74 -4.31
C ASN A 384 -2.99 7.68 -3.81
N THR A 385 -2.84 8.99 -4.01
CA THR A 385 -3.87 9.99 -3.68
C THR A 385 -5.16 9.72 -4.46
N ILE A 386 -5.04 9.44 -5.76
CA ILE A 386 -6.16 9.09 -6.62
C ILE A 386 -6.83 7.79 -6.13
N ILE A 387 -6.05 6.74 -5.88
CA ILE A 387 -6.55 5.44 -5.39
C ILE A 387 -7.29 5.61 -4.06
N LEU A 388 -6.69 6.30 -3.10
CA LEU A 388 -7.27 6.56 -1.79
C LEU A 388 -8.54 7.40 -1.85
N ARG A 389 -8.62 8.36 -2.79
CA ARG A 389 -9.85 9.14 -3.03
C ARG A 389 -10.95 8.31 -3.68
N PHE A 390 -10.63 7.46 -4.66
CA PHE A 390 -11.61 6.56 -5.25
C PHE A 390 -12.16 5.54 -4.25
N ARG A 391 -11.29 5.00 -3.39
CA ARG A 391 -11.71 4.12 -2.30
C ARG A 391 -12.68 4.82 -1.37
N PHE A 392 -12.39 6.06 -0.98
CA PHE A 392 -13.29 6.86 -0.16
C PHE A 392 -14.66 7.11 -0.82
N ILE A 393 -14.68 7.53 -2.09
CA ILE A 393 -15.93 7.76 -2.83
C ILE A 393 -16.74 6.46 -2.88
N SER A 394 -16.09 5.33 -3.16
CA SER A 394 -16.73 4.02 -3.21
C SER A 394 -17.31 3.61 -1.85
N LEU A 395 -16.59 3.85 -0.76
CA LEU A 395 -17.06 3.61 0.60
C LEU A 395 -18.27 4.48 0.93
N LYS A 396 -18.22 5.79 0.62
CA LYS A 396 -19.32 6.72 0.86
C LYS A 396 -20.59 6.31 0.09
N LEU A 397 -20.45 5.95 -1.19
CA LEU A 397 -21.58 5.48 -2.00
C LEU A 397 -22.19 4.20 -1.44
N ASN A 398 -21.36 3.26 -0.98
CA ASN A 398 -21.85 2.02 -0.37
C ASN A 398 -22.58 2.29 0.96
N ILE A 399 -22.07 3.20 1.79
CA ILE A 399 -22.72 3.60 3.05
C ILE A 399 -24.05 4.29 2.75
N GLN A 400 -24.08 5.23 1.81
CA GLN A 400 -25.31 5.93 1.43
C GLN A 400 -26.36 4.95 0.90
N LYS A 401 -25.96 4.02 0.02
CA LYS A 401 -26.86 2.98 -0.48
C LYS A 401 -27.44 2.12 0.65
N ARG A 402 -26.62 1.72 1.64
CA ARG A 402 -27.10 0.97 2.81
C ARG A 402 -28.05 1.77 3.68
N PHE A 403 -27.81 3.07 3.82
CA PHE A 403 -28.69 3.96 4.57
C PHE A 403 -30.05 4.16 3.88
N GLU A 404 -30.05 4.35 2.56
CA GLU A 404 -31.28 4.41 1.75
C GLU A 404 -32.09 3.11 1.90
N GLN A 405 -31.43 1.95 1.82
CA GLN A 405 -32.05 0.63 2.03
C GLN A 405 -32.65 0.46 3.44
N LEU A 406 -31.95 0.93 4.48
CA LEU A 406 -32.47 0.91 5.86
C LEU A 406 -33.70 1.82 6.00
N SER A 407 -33.67 2.99 5.39
CA SER A 407 -34.80 3.92 5.42
C SER A 407 -36.03 3.38 4.70
N GLU A 408 -35.85 2.64 3.60
CA GLU A 408 -36.95 1.94 2.92
C GLU A 408 -37.57 0.86 3.81
N PHE A 409 -36.74 0.08 4.52
CA PHE A 409 -37.23 -0.93 5.47
C PHE A 409 -37.97 -0.32 6.65
N ASP A 410 -37.49 0.80 7.20
CA ASP A 410 -38.19 1.50 8.28
C ASP A 410 -39.57 2.02 7.83
N LYS A 411 -39.66 2.57 6.61
CA LYS A 411 -40.95 3.00 6.02
C LYS A 411 -41.90 1.83 5.81
N LEU A 412 -41.39 0.71 5.29
CA LEU A 412 -42.17 -0.52 5.11
C LEU A 412 -42.75 -0.99 6.45
N ARG A 413 -41.92 -1.05 7.49
CA ARG A 413 -42.36 -1.42 8.83
C ARG A 413 -43.44 -0.47 9.36
N GLU A 414 -43.26 0.84 9.19
CA GLU A 414 -44.22 1.85 9.64
C GLU A 414 -45.56 1.74 8.90
N ASN A 415 -45.53 1.52 7.58
CA ASN A 415 -46.72 1.26 6.77
C ASN A 415 -47.44 0.00 7.25
N LEU A 416 -46.72 -1.11 7.47
CA LEU A 416 -47.30 -2.36 7.98
C LEU A 416 -47.96 -2.16 9.35
N PHE A 417 -47.30 -1.46 10.29
CA PHE A 417 -47.91 -1.14 11.58
C PHE A 417 -49.15 -0.26 11.42
N HIS A 418 -49.14 0.71 10.51
CA HIS A 418 -50.29 1.56 10.23
C HIS A 418 -51.46 0.73 9.67
N TYR A 419 -51.23 -0.16 8.71
CA TYR A 419 -52.26 -1.06 8.17
C TYR A 419 -52.80 -2.00 9.24
N MET A 420 -51.90 -2.62 10.01
CA MET A 420 -52.26 -3.52 11.10
C MET A 420 -53.12 -2.80 12.15
N ASN A 421 -52.75 -1.58 12.52
CA ASN A 421 -53.53 -0.77 13.45
C ASN A 421 -54.90 -0.37 12.84
N LYS A 422 -54.93 0.12 11.59
CA LYS A 422 -56.16 0.58 10.94
C LYS A 422 -57.17 -0.54 10.70
N ILE A 423 -56.70 -1.73 10.34
CA ILE A 423 -57.54 -2.85 9.92
C ILE A 423 -57.92 -3.73 11.14
N LEU A 424 -56.97 -4.02 12.05
CA LEU A 424 -57.22 -4.95 13.15
C LEU A 424 -57.80 -4.27 14.40
N MET A 425 -57.38 -3.05 14.75
CA MET A 425 -57.83 -2.44 16.01
C MET A 425 -59.35 -2.23 16.11
N PRO A 426 -60.07 -1.78 15.06
CA PRO A 426 -61.52 -1.63 15.15
C PRO A 426 -62.23 -2.96 15.47
N SER A 427 -61.80 -4.06 14.85
CA SER A 427 -62.36 -5.40 15.07
C SER A 427 -61.99 -5.96 16.45
N ILE A 428 -60.78 -5.68 16.92
CA ILE A 428 -60.31 -6.05 18.26
C ILE A 428 -61.04 -5.23 19.35
N GLU A 429 -61.24 -3.93 19.16
CA GLU A 429 -61.97 -3.08 20.09
C GLU A 429 -63.44 -3.46 20.18
N ASN A 430 -64.08 -3.75 19.04
CA ASN A 430 -65.46 -4.22 19.01
C ASN A 430 -65.62 -5.58 19.71
N SER A 431 -64.73 -6.54 19.45
CA SER A 431 -64.78 -7.83 20.14
C SER A 431 -64.48 -7.71 21.64
N LEU A 432 -63.54 -6.85 22.05
CA LEU A 432 -63.28 -6.53 23.46
C LEU A 432 -64.46 -5.83 24.13
N GLN A 433 -65.18 -4.93 23.42
CA GLN A 433 -66.40 -4.30 23.92
C GLN A 433 -67.50 -5.35 24.14
N VAL A 434 -67.73 -6.24 23.17
CA VAL A 434 -68.72 -7.32 23.28
C VAL A 434 -68.41 -8.21 24.49
N VAL A 435 -67.14 -8.60 24.68
CA VAL A 435 -66.69 -9.40 25.84
C VAL A 435 -66.84 -8.66 27.17
N ARG A 436 -66.58 -7.34 27.19
CA ARG A 436 -66.76 -6.51 28.39
C ARG A 436 -68.23 -6.33 28.74
N SER A 437 -69.11 -6.14 27.75
CA SER A 437 -70.56 -6.06 27.96
C SER A 437 -71.15 -7.38 28.43
N SER A 438 -70.69 -8.52 27.90
CA SER A 438 -71.17 -9.85 28.31
C SER A 438 -70.65 -10.30 29.68
N LYS A 439 -69.59 -9.68 30.21
CA LYS A 439 -69.11 -9.91 31.59
C LYS A 439 -69.93 -9.17 32.65
N ALA A 440 -70.72 -8.16 32.26
CA ALA A 440 -71.54 -7.37 33.18
C ALA A 440 -72.88 -8.05 33.51
N ASP A 441 -73.41 -8.90 32.61
CA ASP A 441 -74.62 -9.71 32.80
C ASP A 441 -74.26 -11.21 32.84
N VAL A 442 -74.09 -11.75 34.04
CA VAL A 442 -73.57 -13.11 34.28
C VAL A 442 -74.56 -14.23 33.86
N ASP A 443 -75.85 -13.91 33.71
CA ASP A 443 -76.91 -14.90 33.48
C ASP A 443 -77.35 -15.08 32.02
N ASN A 444 -76.78 -14.34 31.06
CA ASN A 444 -77.18 -14.44 29.65
C ASN A 444 -75.99 -14.42 28.68
N TYR A 445 -75.25 -15.52 28.66
CA TYR A 445 -74.33 -15.84 27.57
C TYR A 445 -75.15 -16.15 26.31
N ASN A 446 -75.65 -15.11 25.65
CA ASN A 446 -76.48 -15.25 24.45
C ASN A 446 -75.64 -15.77 23.27
N SER A 447 -76.23 -16.69 22.49
CA SER A 447 -75.67 -17.20 21.23
C SER A 447 -75.26 -16.08 20.28
N ASP A 448 -75.98 -14.96 20.29
CA ASP A 448 -75.74 -13.81 19.41
C ASP A 448 -74.40 -13.12 19.68
N SER A 449 -73.98 -13.03 20.95
CA SER A 449 -72.66 -12.50 21.33
C SER A 449 -71.53 -13.38 20.81
N ILE A 450 -71.71 -14.71 20.83
CA ILE A 450 -70.74 -15.67 20.30
C ILE A 450 -70.69 -15.60 18.76
N VAL A 451 -71.85 -15.49 18.11
CA VAL A 451 -71.93 -15.30 16.64
C VAL A 451 -71.25 -14.01 16.22
N THR A 452 -71.45 -12.92 16.96
CA THR A 452 -70.82 -11.62 16.67
C THR A 452 -69.30 -11.68 16.85
N ILE A 453 -68.81 -12.34 17.91
CA ILE A 453 -67.37 -12.55 18.13
C ILE A 453 -66.78 -13.43 17.02
N ASN A 454 -67.45 -14.52 16.62
CA ASN A 454 -66.98 -15.38 15.53
C ASN A 454 -66.94 -14.64 14.20
N SER A 455 -67.94 -13.82 13.89
CA SER A 455 -67.92 -13.01 12.66
C SER A 455 -66.77 -11.99 12.66
N ASN A 456 -66.48 -11.37 13.82
CA ASN A 456 -65.34 -10.45 13.95
C ASN A 456 -64.00 -11.19 13.88
N LEU A 457 -63.93 -12.44 14.36
CA LEU A 457 -62.75 -13.30 14.22
C LEU A 457 -62.51 -13.69 12.76
N GLU A 458 -63.56 -14.01 11.98
CA GLU A 458 -63.43 -14.26 10.54
C GLU A 458 -62.96 -13.01 9.77
N VAL A 459 -63.46 -11.83 10.14
CA VAL A 459 -63.01 -10.55 9.57
C VAL A 459 -61.54 -10.29 9.94
N ILE A 460 -61.13 -10.59 11.18
CA ILE A 460 -59.72 -10.50 11.61
C ILE A 460 -58.85 -11.46 10.81
N ASP A 461 -59.27 -12.71 10.61
CA ASP A 461 -58.50 -13.72 9.87
C ASP A 461 -58.29 -13.31 8.40
N SER A 462 -59.37 -12.89 7.73
CA SER A 462 -59.32 -12.29 6.39
C SER A 462 -58.42 -11.05 6.33
N SER A 463 -58.52 -10.18 7.33
CA SER A 463 -57.72 -8.96 7.40
C SER A 463 -56.23 -9.24 7.63
N VAL A 464 -55.90 -10.27 8.41
CA VAL A 464 -54.53 -10.74 8.62
C VAL A 464 -53.98 -11.32 7.32
N ASP A 465 -54.76 -12.10 6.58
CA ASP A 465 -54.38 -12.60 5.25
C ASP A 465 -54.13 -11.45 4.26
N ASP A 466 -54.99 -10.43 4.25
CA ASP A 466 -54.80 -9.23 3.41
C ASP A 466 -53.54 -8.45 3.80
N ILE A 467 -53.25 -8.30 5.09
CA ILE A 467 -52.02 -7.67 5.59
C ILE A 467 -50.79 -8.53 5.22
N LEU A 468 -50.89 -9.85 5.26
CA LEU A 468 -49.84 -10.76 4.84
C LEU A 468 -49.61 -10.71 3.33
N GLU A 469 -50.67 -10.55 2.53
CA GLU A 469 -50.57 -10.39 1.09
C GLU A 469 -49.98 -9.02 0.71
N LEU A 470 -50.42 -7.94 1.37
CA LEU A 470 -49.81 -6.61 1.26
C LEU A 470 -48.33 -6.62 1.65
N SER A 471 -47.99 -7.26 2.77
CA SER A 471 -46.60 -7.49 3.19
C SER A 471 -45.82 -8.23 2.11
N ARG A 472 -46.40 -9.27 1.50
CA ARG A 472 -45.77 -10.00 0.39
C ARG A 472 -45.63 -9.17 -0.87
N LEU A 473 -46.56 -8.27 -1.17
CA LEU A 473 -46.55 -7.41 -2.35
C LEU A 473 -45.55 -6.25 -2.21
N GLU A 474 -45.51 -5.58 -1.06
CA GLU A 474 -44.52 -4.54 -0.77
C GLU A 474 -43.10 -5.12 -0.60
N VAL A 475 -42.95 -6.34 -0.07
CA VAL A 475 -41.65 -7.07 -0.06
C VAL A 475 -41.27 -7.60 -1.44
N LYS A 476 -42.24 -7.81 -2.35
CA LYS A 476 -42.02 -8.19 -3.75
C LYS A 476 -41.56 -7.03 -4.63
N GLU A 477 -41.71 -5.77 -4.21
CA GLU A 477 -40.97 -4.66 -4.80
C GLU A 477 -39.48 -4.84 -4.47
N ASP A 478 -38.83 -5.69 -5.28
CA ASP A 478 -37.41 -6.07 -5.29
C ASP A 478 -36.70 -5.97 -3.93
N SER A 479 -36.63 -7.09 -3.20
CA SER A 479 -35.67 -7.26 -2.11
C SER A 479 -34.29 -6.71 -2.54
N PRO A 480 -33.79 -5.63 -1.91
CA PRO A 480 -32.62 -4.93 -2.39
C PRO A 480 -31.31 -5.68 -2.09
N LEU A 481 -31.40 -6.84 -1.44
CA LEU A 481 -30.30 -7.75 -1.10
C LEU A 481 -30.33 -8.98 -2.01
N LYS A 482 -29.74 -8.82 -3.20
CA LYS A 482 -29.27 -9.93 -4.04
C LYS A 482 -27.76 -10.05 -3.86
N ASP A 483 -27.31 -10.62 -2.74
CA ASP A 483 -25.92 -11.04 -2.60
C ASP A 483 -25.79 -12.45 -3.17
N THR A 484 -25.10 -12.57 -4.31
CA THR A 484 -24.84 -13.85 -4.96
C THR A 484 -23.71 -14.55 -4.22
N VAL A 485 -24.03 -15.63 -3.52
CA VAL A 485 -23.03 -16.45 -2.82
C VAL A 485 -22.61 -17.62 -3.70
N ASN A 486 -21.31 -17.87 -3.81
CA ASN A 486 -20.82 -19.08 -4.47
C ASN A 486 -21.23 -20.30 -3.62
N PHE A 487 -21.98 -21.21 -4.23
CA PHE A 487 -22.56 -22.34 -3.54
C PHE A 487 -21.51 -23.26 -2.88
N VAL A 488 -20.36 -23.45 -3.54
CA VAL A 488 -19.29 -24.33 -3.03
C VAL A 488 -18.65 -23.74 -1.77
N ASP A 489 -18.42 -22.43 -1.74
CA ASP A 489 -17.85 -21.74 -0.59
C ASP A 489 -18.83 -21.73 0.61
N PHE A 490 -20.12 -21.57 0.34
CA PHE A 490 -21.17 -21.65 1.35
C PHE A 490 -21.21 -23.03 2.03
N ILE A 491 -21.22 -24.11 1.25
CA ILE A 491 -21.27 -25.47 1.81
C ILE A 491 -20.00 -25.83 2.57
N LYS A 492 -18.81 -25.43 2.10
CA LYS A 492 -17.55 -25.61 2.83
C LYS A 492 -17.53 -24.89 4.18
N THR A 493 -18.26 -23.78 4.30
CA THR A 493 -18.36 -23.02 5.55
C THR A 493 -19.30 -23.70 6.55
N ILE A 494 -20.33 -24.40 6.06
CA ILE A 494 -21.36 -25.04 6.89
C ILE A 494 -20.98 -26.46 7.32
N ILE A 495 -20.28 -27.21 6.47
CA ILE A 495 -19.81 -28.55 6.81
C ILE A 495 -18.44 -28.42 7.48
N PRO A 496 -18.31 -28.72 8.79
CA PRO A 496 -17.05 -28.57 9.50
C PRO A 496 -15.97 -29.47 8.88
N GLU A 497 -14.83 -28.86 8.52
CA GLU A 497 -13.66 -29.59 8.03
C GLU A 497 -13.15 -30.54 9.13
N GLY A 498 -13.26 -31.85 8.91
CA GLY A 498 -12.62 -32.87 9.75
C GLY A 498 -13.37 -34.18 9.96
N GLU A 499 -14.71 -34.20 9.85
CA GLU A 499 -15.49 -35.40 10.23
C GLU A 499 -16.28 -36.08 9.10
N ILE A 500 -16.54 -35.41 7.97
CA ILE A 500 -17.43 -35.92 6.91
C ILE A 500 -16.79 -35.74 5.52
N SER A 501 -16.55 -36.86 4.82
CA SER A 501 -16.15 -36.89 3.41
C SER A 501 -17.40 -36.75 2.51
N TYR A 502 -17.46 -35.72 1.66
CA TYR A 502 -18.59 -35.46 0.76
C TYR A 502 -18.13 -35.10 -0.67
N THR A 503 -18.95 -35.43 -1.67
CA THR A 503 -18.71 -35.03 -3.08
C THR A 503 -19.90 -34.24 -3.59
N ILE A 504 -19.68 -32.96 -3.90
CA ILE A 504 -20.71 -32.07 -4.48
C ILE A 504 -20.64 -32.16 -6.00
N LYS A 505 -21.71 -32.62 -6.66
CA LYS A 505 -21.89 -32.47 -8.11
C LYS A 505 -22.84 -31.31 -8.38
N VAL A 506 -22.29 -30.09 -8.42
CA VAL A 506 -22.98 -28.88 -8.84
C VAL A 506 -22.09 -28.16 -9.85
N ASP A 507 -22.68 -27.48 -10.83
CA ASP A 507 -21.91 -26.61 -11.74
C ASP A 507 -21.09 -25.61 -10.90
N PRO A 508 -19.75 -25.55 -11.04
CA PRO A 508 -18.92 -24.61 -10.27
C PRO A 508 -19.26 -23.13 -10.52
N ALA A 509 -20.03 -22.81 -11.57
CA ALA A 509 -20.56 -21.48 -11.83
C ALA A 509 -21.93 -21.20 -11.17
N PHE A 510 -22.54 -22.18 -10.49
CA PHE A 510 -23.86 -22.03 -9.88
C PHE A 510 -23.83 -21.01 -8.74
N GLN A 511 -24.71 -20.01 -8.86
CA GLN A 511 -24.89 -18.95 -7.88
C GLN A 511 -26.26 -19.08 -7.23
N ILE A 512 -26.30 -18.96 -5.91
CA ILE A 512 -27.57 -18.89 -5.18
C ILE A 512 -28.04 -17.44 -5.26
N HIS A 513 -29.19 -17.19 -5.87
CA HIS A 513 -29.78 -15.85 -5.98
C HIS A 513 -30.90 -15.64 -4.94
N ASN A 514 -31.57 -16.72 -4.52
CA ASN A 514 -32.54 -16.73 -3.43
C ASN A 514 -32.58 -18.09 -2.71
N THR A 515 -33.29 -18.18 -1.59
CA THR A 515 -33.48 -19.42 -0.82
C THR A 515 -34.22 -20.51 -1.60
N LEU A 516 -34.97 -20.15 -2.65
CA LEU A 516 -35.67 -21.06 -3.56
C LEU A 516 -34.72 -21.76 -4.54
N ASP A 517 -33.60 -21.17 -4.91
CA ASP A 517 -32.62 -21.79 -5.83
C ASP A 517 -31.96 -23.03 -5.22
N LEU A 518 -31.94 -23.10 -3.89
CA LEU A 518 -31.49 -24.26 -3.11
C LEU A 518 -32.41 -25.48 -3.28
N VAL A 519 -33.66 -25.25 -3.70
CA VAL A 519 -34.77 -26.19 -3.58
C VAL A 519 -34.90 -27.12 -4.79
N ASN A 520 -34.30 -26.78 -5.94
CA ASN A 520 -34.56 -27.46 -7.22
C ASN A 520 -33.37 -28.18 -7.87
N SER A 521 -32.22 -28.38 -7.20
CA SER A 521 -31.07 -29.01 -7.87
C SER A 521 -30.07 -29.76 -6.99
N LEU A 522 -30.40 -30.04 -5.72
CA LEU A 522 -29.43 -30.63 -4.79
C LEU A 522 -29.52 -32.16 -4.70
N MET A 523 -28.47 -32.83 -5.19
CA MET A 523 -28.10 -34.18 -4.76
C MET A 523 -26.75 -34.11 -4.05
N ILE A 524 -26.73 -34.36 -2.74
CA ILE A 524 -25.49 -34.45 -1.96
C ILE A 524 -25.17 -35.92 -1.74
N ARG A 525 -24.06 -36.41 -2.31
CA ARG A 525 -23.57 -37.77 -2.05
C ARG A 525 -22.63 -37.77 -0.84
N ILE A 526 -23.02 -38.54 0.18
CA ILE A 526 -22.31 -38.65 1.46
C ILE A 526 -21.49 -39.93 1.45
N ILE A 527 -20.17 -39.84 1.63
CA ILE A 527 -19.27 -40.99 1.48
C ILE A 527 -19.04 -41.66 2.84
N ASP A 528 -18.64 -40.89 3.87
CA ASP A 528 -18.26 -41.41 5.20
C ASP A 528 -19.23 -41.01 6.32
N PHE A 529 -20.51 -41.40 6.19
CA PHE A 529 -21.47 -41.23 7.29
C PHE A 529 -21.26 -42.27 8.39
N SER A 530 -20.88 -41.80 9.59
CA SER A 530 -20.61 -42.67 10.75
C SER A 530 -21.86 -43.48 11.16
N GLY A 531 -21.71 -44.79 11.37
CA GLY A 531 -22.80 -45.71 11.70
C GLY A 531 -23.46 -46.44 10.51
N PHE A 532 -23.25 -45.98 9.27
CA PHE A 532 -23.85 -46.57 8.06
C PHE A 532 -22.80 -46.95 7.01
N LYS A 533 -21.59 -47.33 7.45
CA LYS A 533 -20.45 -47.62 6.56
C LYS A 533 -20.71 -48.74 5.54
N SER A 534 -21.66 -49.63 5.79
CA SER A 534 -22.00 -50.77 4.91
C SER A 534 -22.76 -50.41 3.63
N PHE A 535 -23.37 -49.21 3.55
CA PHE A 535 -24.19 -48.81 2.40
C PHE A 535 -23.33 -48.30 1.25
N THR A 536 -23.60 -48.78 0.03
CA THR A 536 -22.85 -48.49 -1.20
C THR A 536 -23.17 -47.12 -1.80
N SER A 537 -24.37 -46.59 -1.61
CA SER A 537 -24.65 -45.17 -1.87
C SER A 537 -25.52 -44.56 -0.77
N LYS A 538 -25.25 -43.28 -0.47
CA LYS A 538 -25.95 -42.49 0.55
C LYS A 538 -26.15 -41.11 -0.04
N ASP A 539 -27.36 -40.81 -0.50
CA ASP A 539 -27.67 -39.58 -1.21
C ASP A 539 -28.70 -38.78 -0.39
N LEU A 540 -28.44 -37.50 -0.12
CA LEU A 540 -29.40 -36.55 0.45
C LEU A 540 -29.99 -35.70 -0.67
N ILE A 541 -31.32 -35.74 -0.77
CA ILE A 541 -32.10 -34.99 -1.75
C ILE A 541 -32.97 -34.01 -0.97
N VAL A 542 -32.90 -32.73 -1.32
CA VAL A 542 -33.75 -31.69 -0.75
C VAL A 542 -34.80 -31.31 -1.79
N THR A 543 -36.08 -31.42 -1.44
CA THR A 543 -37.22 -31.09 -2.31
C THR A 543 -38.24 -30.25 -1.53
N SER A 544 -39.01 -29.37 -2.15
CA SER A 544 -40.17 -28.75 -1.48
C SER A 544 -41.50 -29.16 -2.10
N ASP A 545 -42.57 -29.12 -1.32
CA ASP A 545 -43.93 -29.20 -1.84
C ASP A 545 -44.46 -27.83 -2.34
N LEU A 546 -45.66 -27.82 -2.90
CA LEU A 546 -46.36 -26.61 -3.39
C LEU A 546 -46.75 -25.63 -2.27
N LYS A 547 -46.55 -26.01 -0.99
CA LYS A 547 -46.80 -25.19 0.21
C LYS A 547 -45.48 -24.69 0.85
N ASN A 548 -44.36 -24.79 0.14
CA ASN A 548 -43.02 -24.41 0.60
C ASN A 548 -42.51 -25.21 1.82
N GLN A 549 -43.02 -26.40 2.08
CA GLN A 549 -42.46 -27.28 3.11
C GLN A 549 -41.22 -27.98 2.55
N LEU A 550 -40.09 -27.89 3.26
CA LEU A 550 -38.84 -28.55 2.88
C LEU A 550 -38.85 -30.03 3.29
N HIS A 551 -38.64 -30.91 2.33
CA HIS A 551 -38.45 -32.34 2.52
C HIS A 551 -36.98 -32.72 2.31
N PHE A 552 -36.38 -33.28 3.36
CA PHE A 552 -35.05 -33.89 3.31
C PHE A 552 -35.19 -35.40 3.15
N ARG A 553 -34.85 -35.93 1.98
CA ARG A 553 -34.92 -37.36 1.66
C ARG A 553 -33.53 -37.97 1.68
N PHE A 554 -33.32 -38.90 2.60
CA PHE A 554 -32.08 -39.67 2.67
C PHE A 554 -32.28 -41.02 1.98
N MET A 555 -31.58 -41.23 0.88
CA MET A 555 -31.61 -42.45 0.09
C MET A 555 -30.36 -43.28 0.40
N PHE A 556 -30.56 -44.45 1.01
CA PHE A 556 -29.49 -45.39 1.31
C PHE A 556 -29.63 -46.63 0.42
N TYR A 557 -28.61 -46.93 -0.37
CA TYR A 557 -28.58 -48.13 -1.21
C TYR A 557 -27.52 -49.10 -0.70
N GLN A 558 -27.86 -50.39 -0.65
CA GLN A 558 -26.94 -51.48 -0.38
C GLN A 558 -27.37 -52.70 -1.19
N SER A 559 -26.41 -53.42 -1.76
CA SER A 559 -26.66 -54.57 -2.64
C SER A 559 -27.15 -55.83 -1.90
N ASP A 560 -26.92 -55.93 -0.59
CA ASP A 560 -27.34 -57.07 0.23
C ASP A 560 -28.70 -56.81 0.93
N LEU A 561 -29.77 -57.34 0.33
CA LEU A 561 -31.15 -57.22 0.80
C LEU A 561 -31.36 -57.69 2.25
N LYS A 562 -30.62 -58.70 2.74
CA LYS A 562 -30.79 -59.21 4.10
C LYS A 562 -30.30 -58.22 5.14
N SER A 563 -29.16 -57.58 4.89
CA SER A 563 -28.60 -56.53 5.75
C SER A 563 -29.49 -55.29 5.78
N THR A 564 -30.01 -54.85 4.62
CA THR A 564 -30.91 -53.71 4.49
C THR A 564 -32.21 -53.93 5.27
N PHE A 565 -32.83 -55.12 5.14
CA PHE A 565 -34.05 -55.45 5.86
C PHE A 565 -33.84 -55.56 7.37
N SER A 566 -32.69 -56.10 7.81
CA SER A 566 -32.32 -56.17 9.23
C SER A 566 -32.16 -54.77 9.85
N ILE A 567 -31.49 -53.85 9.15
CA ILE A 567 -31.28 -52.47 9.61
C ILE A 567 -32.60 -51.69 9.60
N TYR A 568 -33.43 -51.84 8.56
CA TYR A 568 -34.78 -51.25 8.52
C TYR A 568 -35.63 -51.71 9.71
N LYS A 569 -35.62 -53.01 10.01
CA LYS A 569 -36.35 -53.55 11.17
C LYS A 569 -35.80 -52.99 12.50
N LYS A 570 -34.48 -52.82 12.63
CA LYS A 570 -33.86 -52.19 13.81
C LYS A 570 -34.22 -50.71 13.97
N LEU A 571 -34.30 -49.94 12.90
CA LEU A 571 -34.64 -48.51 12.94
C LEU A 571 -36.15 -48.24 13.18
N MET A 572 -36.99 -49.19 12.73
CA MET A 572 -38.45 -49.13 12.91
C MET A 572 -38.90 -49.69 14.27
N TYR A 573 -38.32 -50.80 14.73
CA TYR A 573 -38.84 -51.57 15.87
C TYR A 573 -37.82 -51.85 16.99
N GLY A 574 -36.57 -51.38 16.87
CA GLY A 574 -35.50 -51.74 17.80
C GLY A 574 -35.61 -51.04 19.17
N GLU A 575 -35.43 -51.82 20.23
CA GLU A 575 -35.26 -51.31 21.59
C GLU A 575 -33.83 -50.78 21.84
N VAL A 576 -33.72 -49.93 22.86
CA VAL A 576 -32.56 -49.10 23.20
C VAL A 576 -31.41 -49.95 23.75
N GLN A 577 -30.58 -50.53 22.87
CA GLN A 577 -29.35 -51.22 23.30
C GLN A 577 -28.12 -50.96 22.42
N ASP A 578 -28.26 -50.30 21.27
CA ASP A 578 -27.14 -49.99 20.36
C ASP A 578 -26.95 -48.47 20.20
N ILE A 579 -25.71 -48.01 20.03
CA ILE A 579 -25.36 -46.58 19.88
C ILE A 579 -26.10 -45.95 18.68
N LEU A 580 -26.32 -46.74 17.63
CA LEU A 580 -27.13 -46.35 16.48
C LEU A 580 -28.59 -46.09 16.85
N THR A 581 -29.18 -46.92 17.71
CA THR A 581 -30.57 -46.77 18.17
C THR A 581 -30.75 -45.56 19.08
N VAL A 582 -29.76 -45.25 19.93
CA VAL A 582 -29.75 -44.03 20.78
C VAL A 582 -29.67 -42.77 19.93
N ARG A 583 -28.74 -42.71 18.96
CA ARG A 583 -28.62 -41.58 18.04
C ARG A 583 -29.88 -41.41 17.18
N TRP A 584 -30.51 -42.50 16.75
CA TRP A 584 -31.76 -42.46 15.99
C TRP A 584 -32.96 -41.98 16.82
N SER A 585 -33.01 -42.32 18.11
CA SER A 585 -34.04 -41.85 19.03
C SER A 585 -33.94 -40.34 19.27
N ILE A 586 -32.72 -39.80 19.37
CA ILE A 586 -32.49 -38.35 19.46
C ILE A 586 -32.99 -37.64 18.20
N ILE A 587 -32.77 -38.20 17.02
CA ILE A 587 -33.26 -37.64 15.75
C ILE A 587 -34.80 -37.62 15.72
N LYS A 588 -35.47 -38.70 16.15
CA LYS A 588 -36.94 -38.74 16.25
C LYS A 588 -37.47 -37.67 17.22
N GLU A 589 -36.79 -37.44 18.33
CA GLU A 589 -37.19 -36.44 19.33
C GLU A 589 -36.97 -35.00 18.83
N ILE A 590 -35.88 -34.73 18.11
CA ILE A 590 -35.67 -33.44 17.43
C ILE A 590 -36.74 -33.20 16.37
N MET A 591 -37.14 -34.22 15.60
CA MET A 591 -38.22 -34.10 14.63
C MET A 591 -39.57 -33.83 15.29
N ARG A 592 -39.86 -34.47 16.43
CA ARG A 592 -41.07 -34.19 17.23
C ARG A 592 -41.10 -32.74 17.72
N LEU A 593 -39.97 -32.22 18.21
CA LEU A 593 -39.84 -30.84 18.69
C LEU A 593 -39.98 -29.79 17.58
N LEU A 594 -39.64 -30.16 16.34
CA LEU A 594 -39.76 -29.29 15.16
C LEU A 594 -41.07 -29.49 14.39
N GLU A 595 -42.04 -30.24 14.95
CA GLU A 595 -43.30 -30.63 14.29
C GLU A 595 -43.11 -31.32 12.93
N GLY A 596 -41.94 -31.92 12.72
CA GLY A 596 -41.57 -32.61 11.48
C GLY A 596 -42.14 -34.02 11.39
N LYS A 597 -42.54 -34.45 10.19
CA LYS A 597 -43.01 -35.81 9.92
C LYS A 597 -41.88 -36.65 9.32
N LEU A 598 -41.51 -37.74 10.00
CA LEU A 598 -40.52 -38.70 9.52
C LEU A 598 -41.23 -39.89 8.86
N GLU A 599 -40.97 -40.10 7.56
CA GLU A 599 -41.48 -41.26 6.81
C GLU A 599 -40.30 -42.13 6.38
N MET A 600 -40.36 -43.44 6.65
CA MET A 600 -39.38 -44.41 6.18
C MET A 600 -40.06 -45.42 5.25
N ALA A 601 -39.48 -45.59 4.07
CA ALA A 601 -39.87 -46.59 3.09
C ALA A 601 -38.63 -47.43 2.73
N LEU A 602 -38.84 -48.73 2.51
CA LEU A 602 -37.80 -49.66 2.06
C LEU A 602 -37.84 -49.80 0.54
#